data_AF-A0A357M2W6-F1
#
_entry.id   AF-A0A357M2W6-F1
#
_cell.length_a   1.000
_cell.length_b   1.000
_cell.length_c   1.000
_cell.angle_alpha   90.00
_cell.angle_beta   90.00
_cell.angle_gamma   90.00
#
_symmetry.space_group_name_H-M   'P 1'
#
loop_
_entity.id
_entity.type
_entity.pdbx_description
1 polymer ?
#
loop_
_entity_poly.entity_id
_entity_poly.type
_entity_poly.pdbx_seq_one_letter_code
_entity_poly.pdbx_strand_id
1 'polypeptide(L)' 'MNPIIPGSMEDILAAVEQPYTFMDLRYRENERGNSWMFERMIASYQVQMPMPLELRRHFDGVLLMKQAKMPTYLPDTYK' A
#
# COMPACT_ATOMS: atom_id res chain seq x y z
N MET A 1 -8.92 7.70 11.67
CA MET A 1 -8.14 7.32 10.48
C MET A 1 -7.94 8.59 9.69
N ASN A 2 -6.70 8.94 9.34
CA ASN A 2 -6.46 10.07 8.46
C ASN A 2 -7.05 9.75 7.07
N PRO A 3 -7.57 10.75 6.35
CA PRO A 3 -8.17 10.53 5.04
C PRO A 3 -7.13 9.99 4.05
N ILE A 4 -7.55 9.09 3.18
CA ILE A 4 -6.74 8.62 2.06
C ILE A 4 -6.46 9.81 1.14
N ILE A 5 -5.20 9.97 0.73
CA ILE A 5 -4.78 11.05 -0.16
C ILE A 5 -5.24 10.69 -1.59
N PRO A 6 -6.03 11.53 -2.28
CA PRO A 6 -6.44 11.23 -3.65
C PRO A 6 -5.26 11.01 -4.60
N GLY A 7 -5.35 9.98 -5.44
CA GLY A 7 -4.28 9.58 -6.36
C GLY A 7 -3.07 8.90 -5.71
N SER A 8 -3.10 8.64 -4.39
CA SER A 8 -2.10 7.81 -3.71
C SER A 8 -2.26 6.33 -4.05
N MET A 9 -1.27 5.52 -3.70
CA MET A 9 -1.30 4.08 -3.92
C MET A 9 -2.51 3.47 -3.21
N GLU A 10 -2.75 3.93 -1.98
CA GLU A 10 -3.86 3.50 -1.15
C GLU A 10 -5.22 3.87 -1.77
N ASP A 11 -5.34 5.05 -2.39
CA ASP A 11 -6.55 5.47 -3.11
C ASP A 11 -6.85 4.56 -4.31
N ILE A 12 -5.82 4.32 -5.14
CA ILE A 12 -5.93 3.48 -6.33
C ILE A 12 -6.30 2.04 -5.96
N LEU A 13 -5.66 1.48 -4.93
CA LEU A 13 -5.93 0.11 -4.49
C LEU A 13 -7.26 -0.02 -3.72
N ALA A 14 -7.71 1.03 -3.02
CA ALA A 14 -8.98 1.03 -2.29
C ALA A 14 -10.21 1.08 -3.22
N ALA A 15 -10.06 1.60 -4.43
CA ALA A 15 -11.11 1.66 -5.45
C ALA A 15 -11.63 0.29 -5.89
N VAL A 16 -10.89 -0.79 -5.61
CA VAL A 16 -11.30 -2.18 -5.90
C VAL A 16 -12.39 -2.67 -4.93
N GLU A 17 -12.67 -1.91 -3.86
CA GLU A 17 -13.70 -2.15 -2.84
C GLU A 17 -13.59 -3.48 -2.07
N GLN A 18 -12.48 -4.20 -2.24
CA GLN A 18 -12.19 -5.43 -1.49
C GLN A 18 -11.62 -5.13 -0.09
N PRO A 19 -11.85 -6.01 0.90
CA PRO A 19 -11.24 -5.86 2.23
C PRO A 19 -9.71 -6.02 2.19
N TYR A 20 -9.22 -6.84 1.27
CA TYR A 20 -7.81 -7.11 1.03
C TYR A 20 -7.53 -7.08 -0.47
N THR A 21 -6.47 -6.38 -0.85
CA THR A 21 -6.03 -6.30 -2.26
C THR A 21 -4.54 -6.56 -2.32
N PHE A 22 -4.15 -7.65 -2.99
CA PHE A 22 -2.75 -7.89 -3.33
C PHE A 22 -2.47 -7.38 -4.75
N MET A 23 -1.37 -6.66 -4.92
CA MET A 23 -0.87 -6.21 -6.20
C MET A 23 0.56 -6.68 -6.40
N ASP A 24 0.78 -7.51 -7.41
CA ASP A 24 2.11 -7.83 -7.91
C ASP A 24 2.66 -6.62 -8.65
N LEU A 25 3.86 -6.18 -8.24
CA LEU A 25 4.56 -5.05 -8.83
C LEU A 25 5.75 -5.49 -9.68
N ARG A 26 6.19 -6.75 -9.62
CA ARG A 26 7.42 -7.22 -10.26
C ARG A 26 7.21 -7.59 -11.72
N TYR A 27 6.12 -8.29 -12.04
CA TYR A 27 5.89 -8.88 -13.35
C TYR A 27 4.86 -8.13 -14.22
N ARG A 28 4.54 -6.86 -13.88
CA ARG A 28 3.64 -6.03 -14.69
C ARG A 28 4.42 -5.27 -15.77
N GLU A 29 3.85 -5.13 -16.96
CA GLU A 29 4.30 -4.20 -18.00
C GLU A 29 3.61 -2.84 -17.85
N ASN A 30 4.17 -1.78 -18.44
CA ASN A 30 3.56 -0.45 -18.39
C ASN A 30 2.41 -0.38 -19.40
N GLU A 31 1.19 -0.33 -18.87
CA GLU A 31 -0.07 -0.37 -19.59
C GLU A 31 -0.95 0.80 -19.14
N ARG A 32 -1.92 1.16 -19.98
CA ARG A 32 -2.91 2.16 -19.60
C ARG A 32 -3.64 1.72 -18.31
N GLY A 33 -3.59 2.55 -17.28
CA GLY A 33 -4.22 2.30 -15.98
C GLY A 33 -3.29 1.75 -14.89
N ASN A 34 -2.02 1.45 -15.21
CA ASN A 34 -1.04 1.02 -14.21
C ASN A 34 0.25 1.86 -14.18
N SER A 35 0.30 3.00 -14.89
CA SER A 35 1.47 3.87 -14.98
C SER A 35 1.96 4.34 -13.59
N TRP A 36 1.06 4.45 -12.62
CA TRP A 36 1.35 4.74 -11.21
C TRP A 36 2.36 3.77 -10.56
N MET A 37 2.50 2.55 -11.08
CA MET A 37 3.49 1.59 -10.62
C MET A 37 4.92 1.93 -11.09
N PHE A 38 5.04 2.65 -12.21
CA PHE A 38 6.30 2.92 -12.91
C PHE A 38 6.82 4.34 -12.70
N GLU A 39 6.00 5.22 -12.11
CA GLU A 39 6.31 6.62 -11.88
C GLU A 39 6.52 6.90 -10.38
N ARG A 40 7.11 8.05 -10.07
CA ARG A 40 7.14 8.55 -8.68
C ARG A 40 5.72 8.89 -8.26
N MET A 41 5.24 8.25 -7.21
CA MET A 41 3.91 8.52 -6.67
C MET A 41 3.90 8.72 -5.16
N ILE A 42 2.83 9.30 -4.63
CA ILE A 42 2.65 9.43 -3.17
C ILE A 42 2.11 8.11 -2.61
N ALA A 43 2.85 7.55 -1.67
CA ALA A 43 2.38 6.43 -0.85
C ALA A 43 2.68 6.71 0.63
N SER A 44 1.84 6.18 1.51
CA SER A 44 2.06 6.29 2.95
C SER A 44 3.15 5.32 3.37
N TYR A 45 4.29 5.86 3.82
CA TYR A 45 5.43 5.07 4.28
C TYR A 45 5.68 5.34 5.77
N GLN A 46 6.20 4.35 6.52
CA GLN A 46 6.53 4.46 7.96
C GLN A 46 5.49 5.21 8.81
N VAL A 47 4.40 4.53 9.17
CA VAL A 47 3.38 5.08 10.08
C VAL A 47 2.76 6.39 9.54
N GLN A 48 2.50 6.44 8.23
CA GLN A 48 1.74 7.50 7.55
C GLN A 48 2.52 8.77 7.20
N MET A 49 3.85 8.71 7.02
CA MET A 49 4.56 9.80 6.36
C MET A 49 4.38 9.66 4.83
N PRO A 50 3.59 10.54 4.17
CA PRO A 50 3.44 10.48 2.72
C PRO A 50 4.77 10.83 2.07
N MET A 51 5.28 9.93 1.24
CA MET A 51 6.56 10.09 0.56
C MET A 51 6.42 9.82 -0.94
N PRO A 52 7.13 10.58 -1.80
CA PRO A 52 7.27 10.23 -3.20
C PRO A 52 8.13 8.97 -3.33
N LEU A 53 7.55 7.90 -3.85
CA LEU A 53 8.18 6.60 -4.00
C LEU A 53 8.02 6.07 -5.43
N GLU A 54 9.10 5.46 -5.93
CA GLU A 54 9.05 4.57 -7.10
C GLU A 54 8.76 3.17 -6.56
N LEU A 55 7.48 2.80 -6.43
CA LEU A 55 7.03 1.62 -5.66
C LEU A 55 7.76 0.34 -6.06
N ARG A 56 7.88 0.08 -7.37
CA ARG A 56 8.55 -1.11 -7.92
C ARG A 56 10.04 -1.21 -7.59
N ARG A 57 10.68 -0.11 -7.21
CA ARG A 57 12.10 -0.11 -6.78
C ARG A 57 12.25 -0.44 -5.30
N HIS A 58 11.16 -0.39 -4.55
CA HIS A 58 11.15 -0.62 -3.10
C HIS A 58 10.48 -1.95 -2.76
N PHE A 59 9.51 -2.39 -3.56
CA PHE A 59 8.68 -3.57 -3.29
C PHE A 59 8.43 -4.39 -4.55
N ASP A 60 8.49 -5.72 -4.40
CA ASP A 60 8.07 -6.68 -5.44
C ASP A 60 6.55 -6.83 -5.52
N GLY A 61 5.83 -6.46 -4.45
CA GLY A 61 4.39 -6.49 -4.36
C GLY A 61 3.90 -5.77 -3.11
N VAL A 62 2.62 -5.41 -3.10
CA VAL A 62 1.99 -4.70 -1.99
C VAL A 62 0.66 -5.37 -1.63
N LEU A 63 0.35 -5.38 -0.33
CA LEU A 63 -0.92 -5.83 0.21
C LEU A 63 -1.62 -4.65 0.89
N LEU A 64 -2.73 -4.21 0.32
CA LEU A 64 -3.63 -3.27 0.99
C LEU A 64 -4.57 -4.04 1.92
N MET A 65 -4.62 -3.62 3.18
CA MET A 65 -5.67 -3.99 4.12
C MET A 65 -6.58 -2.77 4.32
N LYS A 66 -7.83 -2.84 3.84
CA LYS A 66 -8.76 -1.69 3.88
C LYS A 66 -9.06 -1.22 5.30
N GLN A 67 -9.04 -2.15 6.26
CA GLN A 67 -9.16 -1.86 7.68
C GLN A 67 -8.08 -2.64 8.44
N ALA A 68 -7.32 -1.91 9.25
CA ALA A 68 -6.38 -2.49 10.20
C ALA A 68 -6.86 -2.20 11.62
N LYS A 69 -6.57 -3.12 12.54
CA LYS A 69 -6.80 -2.95 13.98
C LYS A 69 -5.47 -2.94 14.72
N MET A 70 -5.46 -2.37 15.91
CA MET A 70 -4.28 -2.41 16.78
C MET A 70 -3.89 -3.88 17.05
N PRO A 71 -2.59 -4.21 17.01
CA PRO A 71 -2.14 -5.55 17.34
C PRO A 71 -2.47 -5.87 18.81
N THR A 72 -2.89 -7.11 19.07
CA THR A 72 -2.98 -7.64 20.43
C THR A 72 -1.69 -8.38 20.72
N TYR A 73 -0.88 -7.84 21.62
CA TYR A 73 0.37 -8.47 22.03
C TYR A 73 0.09 -9.66 22.95
N LEU A 74 0.88 -10.72 22.82
CA LEU A 74 0.87 -11.83 23.77
C LEU A 74 1.43 -11.34 25.11
N PRO A 75 0.88 -11.80 26.25
CA PRO A 75 1.44 -11.48 27.56
C PRO A 75 2.87 -12.03 27.72
N ASP A 76 3.73 -11.28 28.41
CA ASP A 76 5.18 -11.54 28.60
C ASP A 76 5.49 -12.79 29.46
N THR A 77 4.50 -13.64 29.77
CA THR A 77 4.64 -14.83 30.62
C THR A 77 5.21 -16.06 29.92
N TYR A 78 5.77 -15.92 28.72
CA TYR A 78 6.49 -16.97 27.98
C TYR A 78 8.01 -16.71 27.95
N LYS A 79 8.57 -16.30 29.09
CA LYS A 79 10.02 -16.26 29.33
C LYS A 79 10.44 -17.40 30.25
#